data_AF-A0A4R6CUA8-F1
#
_entry.id   AF-A0A4R6CUA8-F1
#
_cell.length_a   1.000
_cell.length_b   1.000
_cell.length_c   1.000
_cell.angle_alpha   90.00
_cell.angle_beta   90.00
_cell.angle_gamma   90.00
#
_symmetry.space_group_name_H-M   'P 1'
#
loop_
_entity.id
_entity.type
_entity.pdbx_description
1 polymer ?
#
loop_
_entity_poly.entity_id
_entity_poly.type
_entity_poly.pdbx_seq_one_letter_code
_entity_poly.pdbx_strand_id
1 'polypeptide(L)'
;TSIFTHDDFAFFFQKIFTTYNDKMSEQTEKMQTTIATICVNYLYTCAENKFVKDNKEPIYLLGQLSQTPSLVLYKIIGHFYQCYFAGDTEQVLAIKKLIKASNLENILSILPE
;
A
#
# COMPACT_ATOMS: atom_id res chain seq x y z
N THR A 1 14.35 -18.45 -3.12
CA THR A 1 14.51 -18.19 -1.68
C THR A 1 14.72 -16.70 -1.51
N SER A 2 13.77 -15.99 -0.90
CA SER A 2 14.00 -14.56 -0.59
C SER A 2 15.17 -14.46 0.39
N ILE A 3 16.07 -13.50 0.17
CA ILE A 3 17.29 -13.32 0.97
C ILE A 3 17.00 -12.66 2.32
N PHE A 4 15.82 -12.03 2.45
CA PHE A 4 15.40 -11.27 3.63
C PHE A 4 14.26 -11.97 4.38
N THR A 5 14.35 -11.97 5.71
CA THR A 5 13.29 -12.43 6.62
C THR A 5 12.20 -11.36 6.78
N HIS A 6 11.05 -11.74 7.36
CA HIS A 6 10.00 -10.76 7.70
C HIS A 6 10.53 -9.63 8.59
N ASP A 7 11.35 -9.97 9.58
CA ASP A 7 11.94 -9.03 10.51
C ASP A 7 12.88 -8.05 9.82
N ASP A 8 13.64 -8.51 8.81
CA ASP A 8 14.47 -7.63 7.97
C ASP A 8 13.60 -6.63 7.20
N PHE A 9 12.52 -7.11 6.57
CA PHE A 9 11.58 -6.26 5.84
C PHE A 9 10.92 -5.23 6.76
N ALA A 10 10.45 -5.63 7.93
CA ALA A 10 9.88 -4.73 8.93
C ALA A 10 10.90 -3.67 9.39
N PHE A 11 12.15 -4.08 9.66
CA PHE A 11 13.22 -3.18 10.05
C PHE A 11 13.54 -2.14 8.96
N PHE A 12 13.67 -2.56 7.70
CA PHE A 12 13.92 -1.64 6.59
C PHE A 12 12.73 -0.70 6.36
N PHE A 13 11.51 -1.21 6.47
CA PHE A 13 10.31 -0.41 6.36
C PHE A 13 10.25 0.67 7.46
N GLN A 14 10.60 0.33 8.70
CA GLN A 14 10.63 1.29 9.81
C GLN A 14 11.56 2.47 9.53
N LYS A 15 12.69 2.24 8.85
CA LYS A 15 13.60 3.32 8.44
C LYS A 15 12.95 4.25 7.42
N ILE A 16 12.21 3.69 6.46
CA ILE A 16 11.45 4.47 5.47
C ILE A 16 10.39 5.29 6.20
N PHE A 17 9.59 4.67 7.06
CA PHE A 17 8.56 5.36 7.82
C PHE A 17 9.14 6.52 8.64
N THR A 18 10.18 6.26 9.44
CA THR A 18 10.83 7.30 10.26
C THR A 18 11.39 8.45 9.41
N THR A 19 11.85 8.18 8.20
CA THR A 19 12.43 9.20 7.31
C THR A 19 11.36 10.09 6.67
N TYR A 20 10.24 9.49 6.25
CA TYR A 20 9.26 10.15 5.37
C TYR A 20 7.90 10.44 6.01
N ASN A 21 7.65 9.95 7.23
CA ASN A 21 6.45 10.28 8.00
C ASN A 21 6.28 11.81 8.10
N ASP A 22 5.12 12.30 7.67
CA ASP A 22 4.74 13.72 7.61
C ASP A 22 5.56 14.58 6.62
N LYS A 23 6.41 13.96 5.81
CA LYS A 23 7.29 14.64 4.83
C LYS A 23 7.03 14.22 3.38
N MET A 24 6.02 13.38 3.14
CA MET A 24 5.69 12.88 1.81
C MET A 24 5.39 14.01 0.81
N SER A 25 4.68 15.05 1.25
CA SER A 25 4.34 16.22 0.42
C SER A 25 5.55 17.08 0.02
N GLU A 26 6.65 17.00 0.78
CA GLU A 26 7.90 17.71 0.49
C GLU A 26 8.74 16.98 -0.56
N GLN A 27 8.43 15.71 -0.83
CA GLN A 27 9.19 14.88 -1.77
C GLN A 27 8.75 15.09 -3.21
N THR A 28 9.68 14.89 -4.13
CA THR A 28 9.35 14.83 -5.56
C THR A 28 8.34 13.71 -5.84
N GLU A 29 7.51 13.88 -6.87
CA GLU A 29 6.55 12.85 -7.27
C GLU A 29 7.21 11.49 -7.53
N LYS A 30 8.40 11.47 -8.15
CA LYS A 30 9.18 10.24 -8.37
C LYS A 30 9.51 9.53 -7.04
N MET A 31 9.90 10.28 -6.02
CA MET A 31 10.19 9.73 -4.70
C MET A 31 8.91 9.22 -4.02
N GLN A 32 7.82 9.99 -4.10
CA GLN A 32 6.51 9.56 -3.60
C GLN A 32 6.05 8.25 -4.25
N THR A 33 6.18 8.11 -5.57
CA THR A 33 5.90 6.88 -6.32
C THR A 33 6.77 5.71 -5.87
N THR A 34 8.05 5.96 -5.58
CA THR A 34 8.99 4.93 -5.12
C THR A 34 8.56 4.42 -3.74
N ILE A 35 8.30 5.32 -2.80
CA ILE A 35 7.83 4.98 -1.45
C ILE A 35 6.47 4.28 -1.51
N ALA A 36 5.55 4.77 -2.33
CA ALA A 36 4.23 4.16 -2.52
C ALA A 36 4.32 2.71 -3.03
N THR A 37 5.21 2.46 -4.00
CA THR A 37 5.48 1.12 -4.51
C THR A 37 6.01 0.19 -3.42
N ILE A 38 6.93 0.68 -2.59
CA ILE A 38 7.43 -0.09 -1.44
C ILE A 38 6.31 -0.39 -0.45
N CYS A 39 5.45 0.59 -0.14
CA CYS A 39 4.31 0.41 0.76
C CYS A 39 3.33 -0.65 0.24
N VAL A 40 2.98 -0.61 -1.05
CA VAL A 40 2.07 -1.59 -1.67
C VAL A 40 2.67 -3.00 -1.63
N ASN A 41 3.95 -3.15 -1.96
CA ASN A 41 4.62 -4.46 -1.90
C ASN A 41 4.72 -5.01 -0.47
N TYR A 42 4.96 -4.14 0.49
CA TYR A 42 4.99 -4.50 1.90
C TYR A 42 3.61 -4.97 2.38
N LEU A 43 2.54 -4.23 2.06
CA LEU A 43 1.16 -4.59 2.37
C LEU A 43 0.73 -5.91 1.73
N TYR A 44 1.11 -6.16 0.48
CA TYR A 44 0.91 -7.44 -0.19
C TYR A 44 1.57 -8.59 0.58
N THR A 45 2.84 -8.40 0.96
CA THR A 45 3.58 -9.40 1.74
C THR A 45 2.92 -9.67 3.10
N CYS A 46 2.44 -8.63 3.78
CA CYS A 46 1.68 -8.78 5.03
C CYS A 46 0.38 -9.57 4.82
N ALA A 47 -0.33 -9.33 3.72
CA ALA A 47 -1.57 -10.05 3.41
C ALA A 47 -1.30 -11.54 3.15
N GLU A 48 -0.33 -11.86 2.30
CA GLU A 48 0.05 -13.24 1.95
C GLU A 48 0.49 -14.05 3.18
N ASN A 49 1.24 -13.43 4.08
CA ASN A 49 1.77 -14.09 5.27
C ASN A 49 0.89 -13.92 6.52
N LYS A 50 -0.31 -13.33 6.39
CA LYS A 50 -1.28 -13.09 7.47
C LYS A 50 -0.73 -12.25 8.63
N PHE A 51 0.15 -11.29 8.34
CA PHE A 51 0.71 -10.35 9.31
C PHE A 51 -0.21 -9.14 9.50
N VAL A 52 -1.25 -9.30 10.32
CA VAL A 52 -2.32 -8.30 10.50
C VAL A 52 -1.88 -7.07 11.30
N LYS A 53 -0.74 -7.09 11.99
CA LYS A 53 -0.31 -5.98 12.85
C LYS A 53 0.54 -4.92 12.15
N ASP A 54 1.10 -5.22 10.99
CA ASP A 54 2.16 -4.41 10.37
C ASP A 54 1.65 -3.51 9.21
N ASN A 55 0.34 -3.26 9.11
CA ASN A 55 -0.24 -2.53 7.97
C ASN A 55 -0.39 -1.01 8.17
N LYS A 56 -0.32 -0.49 9.41
CA LYS A 56 -0.74 0.88 9.70
C LYS A 56 0.16 1.94 9.09
N GLU A 57 1.48 1.79 9.27
CA GLU A 57 2.48 2.73 8.77
C GLU A 57 2.49 2.86 7.23
N PRO A 58 2.50 1.77 6.43
CA PRO A 58 2.40 1.89 4.98
C PRO A 58 1.08 2.51 4.52
N ILE A 59 -0.05 2.16 5.14
CA ILE A 59 -1.34 2.81 4.83
C ILE A 59 -1.27 4.32 5.13
N TYR A 60 -0.65 4.69 6.25
CA TYR A 60 -0.47 6.10 6.62
C TYR A 60 0.35 6.87 5.57
N LEU A 61 1.51 6.35 5.15
CA LEU A 61 2.34 6.99 4.12
C LEU A 61 1.59 7.14 2.78
N LEU A 62 0.82 6.13 2.38
CA LEU A 62 -0.02 6.20 1.17
C LEU A 62 -1.08 7.30 1.27
N GLY A 63 -1.66 7.51 2.45
CA GLY A 63 -2.61 8.61 2.71
C GLY A 63 -2.00 10.00 2.52
N GLN A 64 -0.70 10.15 2.77
CA GLN A 64 0.03 11.42 2.67
C GLN A 64 0.54 11.77 1.27
N LEU A 65 0.36 10.89 0.29
CA LEU A 65 0.74 11.17 -1.09
C LEU A 65 0.07 12.45 -1.59
N SER A 66 0.72 13.15 -2.52
CA SER A 66 0.15 14.34 -3.15
C SER A 66 -1.14 14.00 -3.89
N GLN A 67 -2.04 14.98 -3.98
CA GLN A 67 -3.34 14.81 -4.66
C GLN A 67 -3.20 15.01 -6.18
N THR A 68 -2.32 14.23 -6.80
CA THR A 68 -2.09 14.26 -8.25
C THR A 68 -2.71 13.02 -8.91
N PRO A 69 -3.17 13.13 -10.18
CA PRO A 69 -3.71 11.99 -10.91
C PRO A 69 -2.73 10.81 -11.00
N SER A 70 -1.43 11.06 -11.08
CA SER A 70 -0.39 10.02 -11.16
C SER A 70 -0.26 9.17 -9.89
N LEU A 71 -0.70 9.68 -8.74
CA LEU A 71 -0.60 8.99 -7.44
C LEU A 71 -1.95 8.42 -6.96
N VAL A 72 -3.04 8.68 -7.67
CA VAL A 72 -4.41 8.33 -7.23
C VAL A 72 -4.58 6.83 -6.98
N LEU A 73 -3.98 6.00 -7.84
CA LEU A 73 -4.12 4.56 -7.75
C LEU A 73 -3.47 4.00 -6.48
N TYR A 74 -2.31 4.51 -6.08
CA TYR A 74 -1.65 4.13 -4.84
C TYR A 74 -2.52 4.46 -3.60
N LYS A 75 -3.24 5.58 -3.62
CA LYS A 75 -4.20 5.93 -2.57
C LYS A 75 -5.39 4.96 -2.52
N ILE A 76 -5.94 4.60 -3.69
CA ILE A 76 -7.03 3.62 -3.79
C ILE A 76 -6.57 2.26 -3.25
N ILE A 77 -5.36 1.82 -3.59
CA ILE A 77 -4.77 0.58 -3.08
C ILE A 77 -4.53 0.66 -1.56
N GLY A 78 -4.08 1.81 -1.05
CA GLY A 78 -3.95 2.03 0.40
C GLY A 78 -5.29 1.88 1.12
N HIS A 79 -6.35 2.45 0.57
CA HIS A 79 -7.71 2.30 1.12
C HIS A 79 -8.22 0.85 1.02
N PHE A 80 -7.93 0.15 -0.08
CA PHE A 80 -8.23 -1.27 -0.22
C PHE A 80 -7.61 -2.08 0.91
N TYR A 81 -6.31 -1.92 1.17
CA TYR A 81 -5.62 -2.67 2.23
C TYR A 81 -6.14 -2.30 3.63
N GLN A 82 -6.48 -1.04 3.85
CA GLN A 82 -7.14 -0.61 5.09
C GLN A 82 -8.42 -1.39 5.35
N CYS A 83 -9.31 -1.49 4.35
CA CYS A 83 -10.55 -2.27 4.45
C CYS A 83 -10.28 -3.78 4.58
N TYR A 84 -9.34 -4.30 3.80
CA TYR A 84 -8.96 -5.72 3.82
C TYR A 84 -8.50 -6.16 5.21
N PHE A 85 -7.55 -5.44 5.83
CA PHE A 85 -7.06 -5.78 7.17
C PHE A 85 -8.09 -5.52 8.28
N ALA A 86 -9.07 -4.64 8.04
CA ALA A 86 -10.20 -4.42 8.94
C ALA A 86 -11.31 -5.51 8.82
N GLY A 87 -11.24 -6.38 7.81
CA GLY A 87 -12.29 -7.36 7.52
C GLY A 87 -13.54 -6.76 6.87
N ASP A 88 -13.46 -5.54 6.32
CA ASP A 88 -14.57 -4.85 5.65
C ASP A 88 -14.74 -5.38 4.21
N THR A 89 -15.40 -6.53 4.12
CA THR A 89 -15.62 -7.24 2.86
C THR A 89 -16.47 -6.45 1.87
N GLU A 90 -17.40 -5.61 2.35
CA GLU A 90 -18.26 -4.79 1.48
C GLU A 90 -17.42 -3.75 0.72
N GLN A 91 -16.59 -3.01 1.45
CA GLN A 91 -15.74 -1.98 0.83
C GLN A 91 -14.62 -2.58 -0.03
N VAL A 92 -14.06 -3.72 0.37
CA VAL A 92 -13.11 -4.48 -0.47
C VAL A 92 -13.75 -4.82 -1.82
N LEU A 93 -14.98 -5.34 -1.83
CA LEU A 93 -15.69 -5.68 -3.06
C LEU A 93 -16.06 -4.42 -3.88
N ALA A 94 -16.44 -3.33 -3.23
CA ALA A 94 -16.73 -2.07 -3.89
C ALA A 94 -15.49 -1.53 -4.63
N ILE A 95 -14.32 -1.57 -4.00
CA ILE A 95 -13.06 -1.12 -4.62
C ILE A 95 -12.64 -2.05 -5.77
N LYS A 96 -12.74 -3.38 -5.61
CA LYS A 96 -12.47 -4.33 -6.70
C LYS A 96 -13.38 -4.08 -7.91
N LYS A 97 -14.67 -3.77 -7.68
CA LYS A 97 -15.62 -3.40 -8.75
C LYS A 97 -15.24 -2.09 -9.43
N LEU A 98 -14.80 -1.08 -8.68
CA LEU A 98 -14.33 0.20 -9.24
C LEU A 98 -13.11 0.01 -10.16
N ILE A 99 -12.12 -0.77 -9.72
CA ILE A 99 -10.93 -1.10 -10.50
C ILE A 99 -11.32 -1.81 -11.81
N LYS A 100 -12.22 -2.80 -11.72
CA LYS A 100 -12.74 -3.51 -12.89
C LYS A 100 -13.50 -2.58 -13.85
N ALA A 101 -14.40 -1.75 -13.34
CA ALA A 101 -15.16 -0.80 -14.16
C ALA A 101 -14.27 0.25 -14.85
N SER A 102 -13.05 0.44 -14.35
CA SER A 102 -12.04 1.35 -14.91
C SER A 102 -11.12 0.69 -15.94
N ASN A 103 -11.34 -0.59 -16.30
CA ASN A 103 -10.46 -1.39 -17.18
C ASN A 103 -9.02 -1.52 -16.64
N LEU A 104 -8.89 -1.68 -15.32
CA LEU A 104 -7.62 -1.84 -14.61
C LEU A 104 -7.46 -3.24 -14.00
N GLU A 105 -8.01 -4.27 -14.66
CA GLU A 105 -8.07 -5.64 -14.13
C GLU A 105 -6.70 -6.25 -13.84
N ASN A 106 -5.65 -5.80 -14.54
CA ASN A 106 -4.27 -6.21 -14.28
C ASN A 106 -3.79 -5.86 -12.85
N ILE A 107 -4.46 -4.93 -12.17
CA ILE A 107 -4.17 -4.58 -10.78
C ILE A 107 -4.82 -5.57 -9.82
N LEU A 108 -5.93 -6.19 -10.19
CA LEU A 108 -6.62 -7.14 -9.33
C LEU A 108 -5.78 -8.39 -9.06
N SER A 109 -4.88 -8.76 -9.99
CA SER A 109 -3.99 -9.92 -9.81
C SER A 109 -2.89 -9.72 -8.77
N ILE A 110 -2.63 -8.47 -8.35
CA ILE A 110 -1.65 -8.14 -7.31
C ILE A 110 -2.31 -7.79 -5.97
N LEU A 111 -3.64 -7.90 -5.88
CA LEU A 111 -4.38 -7.72 -4.63
C LEU A 111 -4.77 -9.09 -4.07
N PRO A 112 -4.78 -9.25 -2.74
CA PRO A 112 -5.27 -10.48 -2.11
C PRO A 112 -6.74 -10.75 -2.47
N GLU A 113 -7.10 -12.03 -2.49
CA GLU A 113 -8.47 -12.55 -2.71
C GLU A 113 -9.47 -12.00 -1.68
#